data_AF-C9LMY6-F1
#
_entry.id   AF-C9LMY6-F1
#
_cell.length_a   1.000
_cell.length_b   1.000
_cell.length_c   1.000
_cell.angle_alpha   90.00
_cell.angle_beta   90.00
_cell.angle_gamma   90.00
#
_symmetry.space_group_name_H-M   'P 1'
#
loop_
_entity.id
_entity.type
_entity.pdbx_description
1 polymer ?
#
loop_
_entity_poly.entity_id
_entity_poly.type
_entity_poly.pdbx_seq_one_letter_code
_entity_poly.pdbx_strand_id
1 'polypeptide(L)'
;MMQFQMFLQQLIPAMEFGTALMTPLAVLLAILYSCDGGNLRKTFRKAAYWGFWGSVFIMAAKQGTRNAVSREGFEGLMAFFAIISELILAGVLLGSSEKFMKRLGIFKKGVIINVLALTMYYGMEIWLIPVTTVLNVNNPFSAEMLIRMLGFATGLFIAVVGSWLIYHAAKSLNDKRLYTVFLIQVAALLIQQIIYLVQILMARGILPARYLIKVMAPVIDHQDWFIFIVFIVVFAVPAALFSQKCPARPAGCNPAQYRKIVADDIHKKRWGKASVGALIVMIILSSVGSAYANKKEELVPAVSVTAKDQMVSIDINKVNDGHLHRFAYRTKKGTQVRFIVVLKGGSAYGVGLDCCEICGPTGYIEREGQIVCKLCDVVMNKQTIGLPGGCNPIPVKYGVGNGQIRIEQKELDAAAKYFR
;
A
#
# COMPACT_ATOMS: atom_id res chain seq x y z
N MET A 1 2.68 11.35 -17.49
CA MET A 1 2.16 10.11 -16.84
C MET A 1 2.95 9.74 -15.59
N MET A 2 4.29 9.72 -15.64
CA MET A 2 5.16 9.37 -14.50
C MET A 2 4.95 10.23 -13.23
N GLN A 3 4.73 11.55 -13.39
CA GLN A 3 4.46 12.45 -12.27
C GLN A 3 3.19 12.09 -11.48
N PHE A 4 2.11 11.73 -12.17
CA PHE A 4 0.86 11.35 -11.51
C PHE A 4 0.97 10.00 -10.81
N GLN A 5 1.77 9.07 -11.34
CA GLN A 5 2.09 7.81 -10.66
C GLN A 5 2.88 8.05 -9.37
N MET A 6 3.92 8.90 -9.41
CA MET A 6 4.68 9.28 -8.21
C MET A 6 3.79 9.91 -7.12
N PHE A 7 2.84 10.75 -7.52
CA PHE A 7 1.85 11.33 -6.61
C PHE A 7 1.00 10.24 -5.94
N LEU A 8 0.42 9.33 -6.74
CA LEU A 8 -0.45 8.27 -6.22
C LEU A 8 0.29 7.24 -5.35
N GLN A 9 1.54 6.93 -5.67
CA GLN A 9 2.41 6.03 -4.88
C GLN A 9 2.62 6.55 -3.44
N GLN A 10 2.48 7.85 -3.21
CA GLN A 10 2.62 8.46 -1.88
C GLN A 10 1.27 8.72 -1.23
N LEU A 11 0.28 9.12 -2.04
CA LEU A 11 -1.10 9.37 -1.59
C LEU A 11 -1.74 8.11 -1.01
N ILE A 12 -1.67 6.99 -1.73
CA ILE A 12 -2.43 5.78 -1.38
C ILE A 12 -1.97 5.21 -0.04
N PRO A 13 -0.67 4.91 0.20
CA PRO A 13 -0.24 4.38 1.49
C PRO A 13 -0.51 5.34 2.65
N ALA A 14 -0.33 6.66 2.45
CA ALA A 14 -0.61 7.67 3.47
C ALA A 14 -2.10 7.71 3.85
N MET A 15 -2.98 7.61 2.85
CA MET A 15 -4.43 7.52 3.04
C MET A 15 -4.81 6.23 3.78
N GLU A 16 -4.23 5.09 3.39
CA GLU A 16 -4.56 3.77 3.94
C GLU A 16 -4.14 3.64 5.40
N PHE A 17 -2.87 3.93 5.73
CA PHE A 17 -2.39 3.92 7.11
C PHE A 17 -3.06 4.99 7.97
N GLY A 18 -3.29 6.18 7.40
CA GLY A 18 -4.04 7.24 8.08
C GLY A 18 -5.46 6.79 8.43
N THR A 19 -6.15 6.12 7.52
CA THR A 19 -7.52 5.62 7.73
C THR A 19 -7.55 4.48 8.74
N ALA A 20 -6.60 3.54 8.66
CA ALA A 20 -6.47 2.43 9.61
C ALA A 20 -6.21 2.94 11.05
N LEU A 21 -5.47 4.04 11.20
CA LEU A 21 -5.25 4.69 12.50
C LEU A 21 -6.44 5.51 12.98
N MET A 22 -6.93 6.43 12.15
CA MET A 22 -7.81 7.50 12.61
C MET A 22 -9.26 7.04 12.71
N THR A 23 -9.71 6.07 11.91
CA THR A 23 -11.10 5.61 11.95
C THR A 23 -11.47 4.86 13.24
N PRO A 24 -10.65 3.94 13.80
CA PRO A 24 -10.96 3.31 15.09
C PRO A 24 -10.92 4.31 16.23
N LEU A 25 -9.96 5.23 16.19
CA LEU A 25 -9.84 6.29 17.17
C LEU A 25 -11.01 7.29 17.09
N ALA A 26 -11.55 7.55 15.90
CA ALA A 26 -12.75 8.35 15.71
C ALA A 26 -13.99 7.71 16.35
N VAL A 27 -14.21 6.41 16.13
CA VAL A 27 -15.32 5.68 16.76
C VAL A 27 -15.14 5.61 18.28
N LEU A 28 -13.92 5.34 18.76
CA LEU A 28 -13.60 5.38 20.19
C LEU A 28 -13.89 6.76 20.77
N LEU A 29 -13.46 7.84 20.11
CA LEU A 29 -13.72 9.21 20.56
C LEU A 29 -15.23 9.52 20.63
N ALA A 30 -16.04 8.98 19.72
CA ALA A 30 -17.50 9.10 19.78
C ALA A 30 -18.07 8.41 21.03
N ILE A 31 -17.56 7.23 21.42
CA ILE A 31 -17.93 6.55 22.68
C ILE A 31 -17.52 7.39 23.89
N LEU A 32 -16.31 7.94 23.90
CA LEU A 32 -15.87 8.82 25.00
C LEU A 32 -16.70 10.10 25.09
N TYR A 33 -17.41 10.48 24.02
CA TYR A 33 -18.33 11.60 24.05
C TYR A 33 -19.58 11.31 24.89
N SER A 34 -20.10 10.08 24.87
CA SER A 34 -21.31 9.69 25.61
C SER A 34 -21.06 9.28 27.07
N CYS A 35 -19.85 8.90 27.46
CA CYS A 35 -19.63 8.26 28.77
C CYS A 35 -19.32 9.15 29.99
N ASP A 36 -18.61 10.29 29.90
CA ASP A 36 -18.01 10.91 31.12
C ASP A 36 -17.79 12.43 31.09
N GLY A 37 -18.74 13.21 30.56
CA GLY A 37 -18.75 14.69 30.72
C GLY A 37 -17.51 15.48 30.24
N GLY A 38 -16.50 14.84 29.62
CA GLY A 38 -15.29 15.46 29.07
C GLY A 38 -13.93 15.00 29.62
N ASN A 39 -13.84 14.29 30.76
CA ASN A 39 -12.55 13.93 31.36
C ASN A 39 -11.78 12.87 30.55
N LEU A 40 -12.49 11.82 30.08
CA LEU A 40 -11.93 10.84 29.16
C LEU A 40 -11.45 11.45 27.84
N ARG A 41 -12.07 12.54 27.37
CA ARG A 41 -11.65 13.24 26.14
C ARG A 41 -10.29 13.92 26.31
N LYS A 42 -10.06 14.57 27.46
CA LYS A 42 -8.75 15.15 27.79
C LYS A 42 -7.67 14.07 27.83
N THR A 43 -8.02 12.91 28.39
CA THR A 43 -7.13 11.75 28.46
C THR A 43 -6.77 11.22 27.08
N PHE A 44 -7.78 11.00 26.22
CA PHE A 44 -7.59 10.60 24.83
C PHE A 44 -6.67 11.55 24.07
N ARG A 45 -6.93 12.87 24.15
CA ARG A 45 -6.12 13.89 23.45
C ARG A 45 -4.66 13.88 23.91
N LYS A 46 -4.43 13.76 25.22
CA LYS A 46 -3.07 13.64 25.77
C LYS A 46 -2.37 12.37 25.28
N ALA A 47 -3.06 11.23 25.28
CA ALA A 47 -2.50 9.97 24.78
C ALA A 47 -2.17 10.05 23.29
N ALA A 48 -3.04 10.64 22.47
CA ALA A 48 -2.80 10.85 21.04
C ALA A 48 -1.61 11.79 20.80
N TYR A 49 -1.51 12.88 21.56
CA TYR A 49 -0.36 13.80 21.49
C TYR A 49 0.96 13.12 21.81
N TRP A 50 1.02 12.35 22.91
CA TRP A 50 2.23 11.61 23.27
C TRP A 50 2.52 10.46 22.32
N GLY A 51 1.50 9.76 21.80
CA GLY A 51 1.66 8.75 20.78
C GLY A 51 2.22 9.32 19.47
N PHE A 52 1.75 10.50 19.06
CA PHE A 52 2.25 11.22 17.88
C PHE A 52 3.75 11.55 18.05
N TRP A 53 4.12 12.27 19.11
CA TRP A 53 5.52 12.62 19.33
C TRP A 53 6.41 11.41 19.61
N GLY A 54 5.86 10.36 20.24
CA GLY A 54 6.52 9.08 20.41
C GLY A 54 6.84 8.42 19.07
N SER A 55 5.89 8.41 18.12
CA SER A 55 6.11 7.86 16.77
C SER A 55 7.19 8.62 16.00
N VAL A 56 7.20 9.97 16.09
CA VAL A 56 8.23 10.82 15.49
C VAL A 56 9.60 10.55 16.10
N PHE A 57 9.68 10.49 17.43
CA PHE A 57 10.92 10.21 18.15
C PHE A 57 11.51 8.85 17.77
N ILE A 58 10.68 7.80 17.74
CA ILE A 58 11.12 6.45 17.36
C ILE A 58 11.58 6.40 15.90
N MET A 59 10.89 7.09 15.00
CA MET A 59 11.32 7.18 13.60
C MET A 59 12.67 7.93 13.46
N ALA A 60 12.84 9.04 14.19
CA ALA A 60 14.11 9.77 14.22
C ALA A 60 15.25 8.92 14.81
N ALA A 61 14.99 8.19 15.90
CA ALA A 61 15.96 7.29 16.52
C ALA A 61 16.34 6.13 15.58
N LYS A 62 15.37 5.53 14.90
CA LYS A 62 15.60 4.47 13.89
C LYS A 62 16.46 4.98 12.74
N GLN A 63 16.26 6.21 12.28
CA GLN A 63 17.07 6.78 11.20
C GLN A 63 18.47 7.19 11.66
N GLY A 64 18.60 7.73 12.87
CA GLY A 64 19.87 8.20 13.42
C GLY A 64 20.79 7.09 13.95
N THR A 65 20.22 5.96 14.36
CA THR A 65 20.99 4.81 14.87
C THR A 65 21.02 3.71 13.83
N ARG A 66 22.21 3.36 13.32
CA ARG A 66 22.43 2.27 12.36
C ARG A 66 22.08 0.89 12.98
N ASN A 67 20.78 0.60 13.15
CA ASN A 67 20.17 -0.66 13.63
C ASN A 67 19.87 -0.82 15.13
N ALA A 68 19.86 0.23 15.96
CA ALA A 68 19.51 0.05 17.38
C ALA A 68 18.00 -0.20 17.59
N VAL A 69 17.14 0.30 16.69
CA VAL A 69 15.68 0.12 16.75
C VAL A 69 15.22 -0.74 15.58
N SER A 70 14.90 -2.01 15.84
CA SER A 70 14.27 -2.86 14.83
C SER A 70 12.82 -2.43 14.63
N ARG A 71 12.46 -2.10 13.39
CA ARG A 71 11.08 -1.79 12.97
C ARG A 71 10.08 -2.84 13.48
N GLU A 72 10.33 -4.10 13.15
CA GLU A 72 9.50 -5.25 13.52
C GLU A 72 9.35 -5.42 15.04
N GLY A 73 10.43 -5.20 15.80
CA GLY A 73 10.39 -5.32 17.26
C GLY A 73 9.51 -4.25 17.91
N PHE A 74 9.59 -3.01 17.40
CA PHE A 74 8.76 -1.92 17.91
C PHE A 74 7.29 -2.08 17.51
N GLU A 75 7.02 -2.40 16.25
CA GLU A 75 5.67 -2.70 15.76
C GLU A 75 5.04 -3.87 16.52
N GLY A 76 5.81 -4.95 16.76
CA GLY A 76 5.36 -6.08 17.56
C GLY A 76 5.03 -5.70 19.00
N LEU A 77 5.86 -4.87 19.64
CA LEU A 77 5.58 -4.38 20.99
C LEU A 77 4.31 -3.54 21.06
N MET A 78 4.12 -2.62 20.10
CA MET A 78 2.90 -1.80 20.04
C MET A 78 1.67 -2.65 19.72
N ALA A 79 1.76 -3.61 18.81
CA ALA A 79 0.67 -4.55 18.52
C ALA A 79 0.28 -5.36 19.77
N PHE A 80 1.25 -5.82 20.57
CA PHE A 80 0.97 -6.53 21.82
C PHE A 80 0.19 -5.66 22.83
N PHE A 81 0.61 -4.40 23.03
CA PHE A 81 -0.12 -3.47 23.89
C PHE A 81 -1.50 -3.10 23.33
N ALA A 82 -1.62 -2.98 22.01
CA ALA A 82 -2.89 -2.75 21.35
C ALA A 82 -3.85 -3.91 21.64
N ILE A 83 -3.44 -5.17 21.46
CA ILE A 83 -4.25 -6.35 21.77
C ILE A 83 -4.74 -6.35 23.22
N ILE A 84 -3.83 -6.13 24.18
CA ILE A 84 -4.21 -6.10 25.61
C ILE A 84 -5.26 -5.01 25.86
N SER A 85 -5.02 -3.81 25.32
CA SER A 85 -5.93 -2.69 25.50
C SER A 85 -7.29 -2.91 24.85
N GLU A 86 -7.32 -3.53 23.67
CA GLU A 86 -8.51 -3.87 22.91
C GLU A 86 -9.38 -4.90 23.65
N LEU A 87 -8.76 -5.93 24.23
CA LEU A 87 -9.44 -6.90 25.09
C LEU A 87 -10.02 -6.24 26.35
N ILE A 88 -9.29 -5.31 26.97
CA ILE A 88 -9.79 -4.53 28.12
C ILE A 88 -10.99 -3.69 27.72
N LEU A 89 -10.91 -2.94 26.63
CA LEU A 89 -11.98 -2.07 26.14
C LEU A 89 -13.22 -2.89 25.78
N ALA A 90 -13.07 -3.98 25.03
CA ALA A 90 -14.16 -4.88 24.66
C ALA A 90 -14.82 -5.50 25.91
N GLY A 91 -14.02 -6.01 26.85
CA GLY A 91 -14.52 -6.65 28.07
C GLY A 91 -15.26 -5.69 29.02
N VAL A 92 -14.88 -4.41 29.04
CA VAL A 92 -15.60 -3.39 29.82
C VAL A 92 -16.89 -2.95 29.13
N LEU A 93 -16.88 -2.76 27.80
CA LEU A 93 -18.05 -2.33 27.03
C LEU A 93 -19.14 -3.41 26.89
N LEU A 94 -18.77 -4.69 26.96
CA LEU A 94 -19.72 -5.81 27.03
C LEU A 94 -20.38 -5.96 28.41
N GLY A 95 -19.87 -5.29 29.45
CA GLY A 95 -20.43 -5.34 30.79
C GLY A 95 -21.73 -4.54 30.95
N SER A 96 -22.48 -4.80 32.02
CA SER A 96 -23.65 -3.98 32.37
C SER A 96 -23.23 -2.55 32.75
N SER A 97 -24.14 -1.57 32.59
CA SER A 97 -23.87 -0.16 32.90
C SER A 97 -23.38 0.07 34.35
N GLU A 98 -23.87 -0.71 35.32
CA GLU A 98 -23.37 -0.66 36.70
C GLU A 98 -21.91 -1.14 36.82
N LYS A 99 -21.56 -2.23 36.11
CA LYS A 99 -20.19 -2.74 36.07
C LYS A 99 -19.26 -1.78 35.34
N PHE A 100 -19.76 -1.07 34.32
CA PHE A 100 -19.03 -0.04 33.60
C PHE A 100 -18.56 1.08 34.53
N MET A 101 -19.46 1.63 35.35
CA MET A 101 -19.10 2.70 36.29
C MET A 101 -18.05 2.26 37.32
N LYS A 102 -18.16 1.03 37.83
CA LYS A 102 -17.14 0.45 38.75
C LYS A 102 -15.79 0.23 38.07
N ARG A 103 -15.78 -0.02 36.75
CA ARG A 103 -14.57 -0.32 35.94
C ARG A 103 -14.05 0.89 35.16
N LEU A 104 -14.57 2.10 35.40
CA LEU A 104 -14.20 3.31 34.66
C LEU A 104 -12.69 3.60 34.72
N GLY A 105 -12.04 3.34 35.87
CA GLY A 105 -10.59 3.49 36.01
C GLY A 105 -9.79 2.53 35.11
N ILE A 106 -10.25 1.29 34.98
CA ILE A 106 -9.64 0.28 34.08
C ILE A 106 -9.90 0.67 32.63
N PHE A 107 -11.12 1.12 32.31
CA PHE A 107 -11.47 1.62 30.99
C PHE A 107 -10.57 2.78 30.56
N LYS A 108 -10.36 3.75 31.45
CA LYS A 108 -9.47 4.89 31.20
C LYS A 108 -8.03 4.44 30.89
N LYS A 109 -7.49 3.46 31.62
CA LYS A 109 -6.16 2.89 31.34
C LYS A 109 -6.14 2.19 29.97
N GLY A 110 -7.18 1.40 29.66
CA GLY A 110 -7.36 0.77 28.36
C GLY A 110 -7.36 1.78 27.22
N VAL A 111 -8.08 2.89 27.35
CA VAL A 111 -8.10 3.99 26.36
C VAL A 111 -6.70 4.58 26.17
N ILE A 112 -5.97 4.87 27.25
CA ILE A 112 -4.62 5.45 27.14
C ILE A 112 -3.69 4.51 26.37
N ILE A 113 -3.66 3.23 26.78
CA ILE A 113 -2.78 2.23 26.15
C ILE A 113 -3.17 2.03 24.69
N ASN A 114 -4.46 1.91 24.38
CA ASN A 114 -4.94 1.69 23.02
C ASN A 114 -4.58 2.86 22.09
N VAL A 115 -4.90 4.09 22.51
CA VAL A 115 -4.61 5.29 21.72
C VAL A 115 -3.11 5.44 21.50
N LEU A 116 -2.30 5.24 22.53
CA LEU A 116 -0.85 5.34 22.44
C LEU A 116 -0.28 4.25 21.52
N ALA A 117 -0.67 2.99 21.71
CA ALA A 117 -0.19 1.85 20.93
C ALA A 117 -0.56 1.97 19.45
N LEU A 118 -1.83 2.25 19.12
CA LEU A 118 -2.28 2.42 17.74
C LEU A 118 -1.60 3.61 17.06
N THR A 119 -1.51 4.75 17.76
CA THR A 119 -0.86 5.96 17.21
C THR A 119 0.63 5.73 16.99
N MET A 120 1.30 5.00 17.86
CA MET A 120 2.72 4.70 17.69
C MET A 120 2.96 3.67 16.59
N TYR A 121 2.14 2.62 16.51
CA TYR A 121 2.20 1.59 15.46
C TYR A 121 2.01 2.21 14.06
N TYR A 122 0.84 2.80 13.80
CA TYR A 122 0.54 3.37 12.49
C TYR A 122 1.28 4.70 12.24
N GLY A 123 1.57 5.47 13.28
CA GLY A 123 2.32 6.71 13.15
C GLY A 123 3.71 6.47 12.57
N MET A 124 4.40 5.41 12.98
CA MET A 124 5.70 5.07 12.41
C MET A 124 5.60 4.73 10.91
N GLU A 125 4.59 3.97 10.49
CA GLU A 125 4.33 3.69 9.07
C GLU A 125 4.07 4.96 8.26
N ILE A 126 3.25 5.86 8.81
CA ILE A 126 2.93 7.14 8.17
C ILE A 126 4.21 7.98 8.01
N TRP A 127 5.07 8.04 9.03
CA TRP A 127 6.32 8.81 8.95
C TRP A 127 7.38 8.18 8.07
N LEU A 128 7.35 6.86 7.89
CA LEU A 128 8.30 6.17 7.02
C LEU A 128 8.16 6.62 5.56
N ILE A 129 6.95 6.98 5.12
CA ILE A 129 6.66 7.42 3.75
C ILE A 129 7.46 8.68 3.35
N PRO A 130 7.35 9.83 4.05
CA PRO A 130 8.13 11.01 3.71
C PRO A 130 9.62 10.82 4.02
N VAL A 131 9.99 10.08 5.07
CA VAL A 131 11.41 9.84 5.41
C VAL A 131 12.11 9.07 4.29
N THR A 132 11.53 7.96 3.83
CA THR A 132 12.10 7.17 2.72
C THR A 132 12.14 7.97 1.42
N THR A 133 11.13 8.81 1.16
CA THR A 133 11.11 9.72 0.01
C THR A 133 12.28 10.70 0.07
N VAL A 134 12.54 11.32 1.22
CA VAL A 134 13.67 12.26 1.38
C VAL A 134 15.03 11.56 1.18
N LEU A 135 15.16 10.32 1.63
CA LEU A 135 16.40 9.55 1.51
C LEU A 135 16.67 9.05 0.08
N ASN A 136 15.63 8.83 -0.72
CA ASN A 136 15.74 8.26 -2.07
C ASN A 136 15.91 9.32 -3.16
N VAL A 137 15.76 10.61 -2.84
CA VAL A 137 15.85 11.70 -3.81
C VAL A 137 17.20 12.40 -3.71
N ASN A 138 17.92 12.48 -4.83
CA ASN A 138 19.26 13.09 -4.90
C ASN A 138 19.24 14.61 -4.63
N ASN A 139 18.16 15.31 -5.04
CA ASN A 139 18.00 16.74 -4.82
C ASN A 139 16.70 17.04 -4.05
N PRO A 140 16.78 17.52 -2.79
CA PRO A 140 15.60 17.81 -1.97
C PRO A 140 14.73 18.95 -2.52
N PHE A 141 15.24 19.77 -3.44
CA PHE A 141 14.50 20.85 -4.10
C PHE A 141 14.05 20.50 -5.52
N SER A 142 13.80 19.22 -5.79
CA SER A 142 13.30 18.75 -7.09
C SER A 142 11.77 18.82 -7.18
N ALA A 143 11.25 18.94 -8.41
CA ALA A 143 9.81 18.82 -8.69
C ALA A 143 9.27 17.44 -8.27
N GLU A 144 10.10 16.40 -8.33
CA GLU A 144 9.76 15.04 -7.89
C GLU A 144 9.50 14.98 -6.39
N MET A 145 10.36 15.60 -5.58
CA MET A 145 10.16 15.71 -4.13
C MET A 145 8.83 16.40 -3.82
N LEU A 146 8.57 17.54 -4.48
CA LEU A 146 7.34 18.30 -4.28
C LEU A 146 6.10 17.47 -4.60
N ILE A 147 6.09 16.77 -5.74
CA ILE A 147 4.97 15.92 -6.15
C ILE A 147 4.74 14.78 -5.15
N ARG A 148 5.81 14.13 -4.69
CA ARG A 148 5.72 13.03 -3.71
C ARG A 148 5.18 13.53 -2.36
N MET A 149 5.68 14.66 -1.87
CA MET A 149 5.22 15.27 -0.62
C MET A 149 3.77 15.78 -0.73
N LEU A 150 3.36 16.31 -1.87
CA LEU A 150 1.95 16.66 -2.13
C LEU A 150 1.07 15.40 -2.12
N GLY A 151 1.53 14.29 -2.69
CA GLY A 151 0.84 13.00 -2.63
C GLY A 151 0.61 12.57 -1.19
N PHE A 152 1.68 12.52 -0.38
CA PHE A 152 1.63 12.22 1.04
C PHE A 152 0.64 13.12 1.81
N ALA A 153 0.76 14.45 1.64
CA ALA A 153 -0.10 15.42 2.33
C ALA A 153 -1.58 15.26 1.93
N THR A 154 -1.86 15.01 0.65
CA THR A 154 -3.21 14.78 0.14
C THR A 154 -3.79 13.47 0.69
N GLY A 155 -3.00 12.40 0.74
CA GLY A 155 -3.43 11.12 1.33
C GLY A 155 -3.81 11.27 2.79
N LEU A 156 -2.97 11.94 3.58
CA LEU A 156 -3.24 12.23 4.98
C LEU A 156 -4.48 13.13 5.15
N PHE A 157 -4.66 14.14 4.29
CA PHE A 157 -5.85 14.99 4.29
C PHE A 157 -7.13 14.18 4.05
N ILE A 158 -7.13 13.27 3.06
CA ILE A 158 -8.28 12.38 2.79
C ILE A 158 -8.58 11.51 4.01
N ALA A 159 -7.56 10.91 4.64
CA ALA A 159 -7.74 10.09 5.83
C ALA A 159 -8.33 10.88 7.02
N VAL A 160 -7.86 12.12 7.24
CA VAL A 160 -8.38 13.01 8.30
C VAL A 160 -9.83 13.38 8.04
N VAL A 161 -10.16 13.82 6.81
CA VAL A 161 -11.53 14.20 6.43
C VAL A 161 -12.47 12.98 6.51
N GLY A 162 -12.04 11.84 5.99
CA GLY A 162 -12.80 10.58 6.06
C GLY A 162 -13.08 10.17 7.51
N SER A 163 -12.07 10.21 8.37
CA SER A 163 -12.21 9.87 9.79
C SER A 163 -13.06 10.88 10.56
N TRP A 164 -13.00 12.16 10.20
CA TRP A 164 -13.85 13.20 10.77
C TRP A 164 -15.33 13.00 10.41
N LEU A 165 -15.63 12.62 9.15
CA LEU A 165 -16.99 12.25 8.74
C LEU A 165 -17.48 11.02 9.50
N ILE A 166 -16.64 10.00 9.64
CA ILE A 166 -16.94 8.78 10.41
C ILE A 166 -17.20 9.11 11.89
N TYR A 167 -16.43 10.01 12.50
CA TYR A 167 -16.68 10.46 13.87
C TYR A 167 -18.09 11.06 14.03
N HIS A 168 -18.51 11.95 13.14
CA HIS A 168 -19.86 12.55 13.22
C HIS A 168 -20.97 11.55 12.93
N ALA A 169 -20.75 10.62 12.00
CA ALA A 169 -21.68 9.52 11.73
C ALA A 169 -21.80 8.60 12.95
N ALA A 170 -20.68 8.22 13.57
CA ALA A 170 -20.62 7.39 14.77
C ALA A 170 -21.28 8.06 15.98
N LYS A 171 -21.01 9.36 16.20
CA LYS A 171 -21.66 10.15 17.26
C LYS A 171 -23.18 10.25 17.10
N SER A 172 -23.68 10.08 15.88
CA SER A 172 -25.12 10.09 15.58
C SER A 172 -25.82 8.76 15.87
N LEU A 173 -25.06 7.69 16.14
CA LEU A 173 -25.59 6.36 16.48
C LEU A 173 -26.16 6.34 17.90
N ASN A 174 -27.11 5.43 18.12
CA ASN A 174 -27.52 5.05 19.48
C ASN A 174 -26.36 4.31 20.18
N ASP A 175 -26.20 4.48 21.50
CA ASP A 175 -25.08 3.89 22.27
C ASP A 175 -24.90 2.39 22.03
N LYS A 176 -25.99 1.62 22.04
CA LYS A 176 -25.93 0.16 21.76
C LYS A 176 -25.30 -0.15 20.41
N ARG A 177 -25.72 0.55 19.35
CA ARG A 177 -25.20 0.36 17.99
C ARG A 177 -23.76 0.84 17.87
N LEU A 178 -23.44 1.96 18.50
CA LEU A 178 -22.10 2.50 18.55
C LEU A 178 -21.12 1.50 19.18
N TYR A 179 -21.50 0.88 20.31
CA TYR A 179 -20.69 -0.15 20.96
C TYR A 179 -20.56 -1.40 20.10
N THR A 180 -21.63 -1.86 19.45
CA THR A 180 -21.55 -3.01 18.52
C THR A 180 -20.59 -2.73 17.36
N VAL A 181 -20.68 -1.56 16.73
CA VAL A 181 -19.78 -1.19 15.61
C VAL A 181 -18.34 -1.10 16.09
N PHE A 182 -18.09 -0.50 17.26
CA PHE A 182 -16.76 -0.45 17.85
C PHE A 182 -16.21 -1.84 18.17
N LEU A 183 -17.04 -2.76 18.68
CA LEU A 183 -16.62 -4.15 18.94
C LEU A 183 -16.26 -4.90 17.65
N ILE A 184 -17.02 -4.70 16.57
CA ILE A 184 -16.69 -5.26 15.25
C ILE A 184 -15.33 -4.72 14.79
N GLN A 185 -15.09 -3.42 14.97
CA GLN A 185 -13.83 -2.79 14.59
C GLN A 185 -12.64 -3.28 15.41
N VAL A 186 -12.82 -3.38 16.73
CA VAL A 186 -11.81 -3.95 17.63
C VAL A 186 -11.53 -5.41 17.28
N ALA A 187 -12.54 -6.22 16.98
CA ALA A 187 -12.34 -7.61 16.57
C ALA A 187 -11.50 -7.72 15.28
N ALA A 188 -11.74 -6.86 14.30
CA ALA A 188 -10.96 -6.83 13.07
C ALA A 188 -9.49 -6.42 13.32
N LEU A 189 -9.26 -5.39 14.14
CA LEU A 189 -7.91 -4.96 14.53
C LEU A 189 -7.17 -6.04 15.31
N LEU A 190 -7.83 -6.69 16.27
CA LEU A 190 -7.27 -7.80 17.04
C LEU A 190 -6.78 -8.92 16.12
N ILE A 191 -7.59 -9.33 15.15
CA ILE A 191 -7.22 -10.37 14.18
C ILE A 191 -5.99 -9.94 13.38
N GLN A 192 -5.97 -8.71 12.88
CA GLN A 192 -4.83 -8.19 12.11
C GLN A 192 -3.54 -8.15 12.95
N GLN A 193 -3.61 -7.66 14.19
CA GLN A 193 -2.47 -7.59 15.11
C GLN A 193 -1.96 -8.97 15.50
N ILE A 194 -2.86 -9.94 15.70
CA ILE A 194 -2.49 -11.35 15.97
C ILE A 194 -1.75 -11.95 14.77
N ILE A 195 -2.29 -11.78 13.56
CA ILE A 195 -1.64 -12.25 12.32
C ILE A 195 -0.22 -11.66 12.22
N TYR A 196 -0.09 -10.35 12.43
CA TYR A 196 1.18 -9.66 12.38
C TYR A 196 2.18 -10.15 13.45
N LEU A 197 1.73 -10.35 14.69
CA LEU A 197 2.58 -10.92 15.75
C LEU A 197 3.03 -12.35 15.43
N VAL A 198 2.14 -13.19 14.90
CA VAL A 198 2.49 -14.55 14.47
C VAL A 198 3.56 -14.50 13.38
N GLN A 199 3.45 -13.59 12.41
CA GLN A 199 4.47 -13.39 11.38
C GLN A 199 5.83 -13.01 11.98
N ILE A 200 5.89 -12.06 12.92
CA ILE A 200 7.15 -11.69 13.59
C ILE A 200 7.74 -12.88 14.35
N LEU A 201 6.92 -13.61 15.10
CA LEU A 201 7.38 -14.75 15.89
C LEU A 201 7.88 -15.91 15.00
N MET A 202 7.27 -16.11 13.83
CA MET A 202 7.76 -17.04 12.80
C MET A 202 9.09 -16.57 12.22
N ALA A 203 9.21 -15.29 11.86
CA ALA A 203 10.43 -14.72 11.30
C ALA A 203 11.62 -14.78 12.26
N ARG A 204 11.37 -14.65 13.57
CA ARG A 204 12.39 -14.77 14.63
C ARG A 204 12.68 -16.22 15.04
N GLY A 205 12.02 -17.21 14.44
CA GLY A 205 12.21 -18.63 14.76
C GLY A 205 11.64 -19.06 16.12
N ILE A 206 10.83 -18.22 16.78
CA ILE A 206 10.16 -18.56 18.05
C ILE A 206 9.00 -19.52 17.80
N LEU A 207 8.27 -19.32 16.70
CA LEU A 207 7.21 -20.24 16.26
C LEU A 207 7.71 -21.11 15.09
N PRO A 208 7.32 -22.41 15.04
CA PRO A 208 7.78 -23.31 13.99
C PRO A 208 7.12 -22.99 12.64
N ALA A 209 7.85 -22.30 11.77
CA ALA A 209 7.33 -21.84 10.48
C ALA A 209 6.79 -22.97 9.59
N ARG A 210 7.40 -24.17 9.65
CA ARG A 210 7.03 -25.33 8.81
C ARG A 210 5.55 -25.72 8.90
N TYR A 211 4.94 -25.62 10.08
CA TYR A 211 3.54 -26.01 10.29
C TYR A 211 2.58 -24.85 10.01
N LEU A 212 3.00 -23.62 10.33
CA LEU A 212 2.15 -22.43 10.23
C LEU A 212 2.11 -21.84 8.83
N ILE A 213 3.13 -22.09 7.99
CA ILE A 213 3.21 -21.49 6.66
C ILE A 213 2.04 -21.89 5.74
N LYS A 214 1.46 -23.08 5.92
CA LYS A 214 0.29 -23.50 5.13
C LYS A 214 -0.93 -22.60 5.35
N VAL A 215 -1.09 -22.07 6.56
CA VAL A 215 -2.17 -21.15 6.92
C VAL A 215 -1.78 -19.70 6.66
N MET A 216 -0.52 -19.35 6.93
CA MET A 216 -0.04 -17.98 6.84
C MET A 216 0.33 -17.56 5.41
N ALA A 217 0.74 -18.47 4.52
CA ALA A 217 1.13 -18.12 3.15
C ALA A 217 -0.02 -17.44 2.36
N PRO A 218 -1.25 -17.98 2.34
CA PRO A 218 -2.37 -17.27 1.68
C PRO A 218 -2.63 -15.88 2.25
N VAL A 219 -2.45 -15.72 3.57
CA VAL A 219 -2.68 -14.46 4.27
C VAL A 219 -1.60 -13.43 3.93
N ILE A 220 -0.35 -13.87 3.82
CA ILE A 220 0.79 -13.03 3.40
C ILE A 220 0.65 -12.66 1.93
N ASP A 221 0.31 -13.62 1.06
CA ASP A 221 0.18 -13.40 -0.39
C ASP A 221 -0.94 -12.41 -0.73
N HIS A 222 -1.99 -12.32 0.10
CA HIS A 222 -3.11 -11.40 -0.07
C HIS A 222 -3.08 -10.25 0.94
N GLN A 223 -1.90 -9.89 1.46
CA GLN A 223 -1.79 -8.83 2.46
C GLN A 223 -2.33 -7.48 1.95
N ASP A 224 -2.20 -7.20 0.65
CA ASP A 224 -2.75 -6.00 0.02
C ASP A 224 -4.29 -5.92 0.10
N TRP A 225 -4.98 -7.05 0.33
CA TRP A 225 -6.43 -7.07 0.47
C TRP A 225 -6.92 -6.62 1.85
N PHE A 226 -6.04 -6.56 2.86
CA PHE A 226 -6.43 -6.20 4.23
C PHE A 226 -7.04 -4.80 4.31
N ILE A 227 -6.60 -3.86 3.47
CA ILE A 227 -7.19 -2.51 3.49
C ILE A 227 -8.67 -2.51 3.12
N PHE A 228 -9.11 -3.41 2.23
CA PHE A 228 -10.53 -3.52 1.90
C PHE A 228 -11.35 -4.08 3.06
N ILE A 229 -10.75 -4.93 3.90
CA ILE A 229 -11.37 -5.38 5.16
C ILE A 229 -11.56 -4.18 6.09
N VAL A 230 -10.56 -3.30 6.22
CA VAL A 230 -10.69 -2.05 7.00
C VAL A 230 -11.83 -1.19 6.45
N PHE A 231 -11.94 -1.01 5.13
CA PHE A 231 -13.04 -0.25 4.55
C PHE A 231 -14.43 -0.89 4.80
N ILE A 232 -14.54 -2.21 4.75
CA ILE A 232 -15.78 -2.93 5.08
C ILE A 232 -16.16 -2.71 6.56
N VAL A 233 -15.17 -2.78 7.46
CA VAL A 233 -15.38 -2.53 8.88
C VAL A 233 -15.81 -1.09 9.13
N VAL A 234 -15.19 -0.12 8.45
CA VAL A 234 -15.57 1.31 8.56
C VAL A 234 -16.98 1.55 7.99
N PHE A 235 -17.38 0.82 6.94
CA PHE A 235 -18.74 0.86 6.40
C PHE A 235 -19.81 0.39 7.39
N ALA A 236 -19.46 -0.37 8.43
CA ALA A 236 -20.40 -0.74 9.49
C ALA A 236 -21.00 0.48 10.22
N VAL A 237 -20.27 1.61 10.30
CA VAL A 237 -20.76 2.87 10.89
C VAL A 237 -21.96 3.44 10.11
N PRO A 238 -21.84 3.82 8.83
CA PRO A 238 -22.98 4.33 8.07
C PRO A 238 -24.07 3.28 7.87
N ALA A 239 -23.73 1.99 7.72
CA ALA A 239 -24.73 0.92 7.64
C ALA A 239 -25.58 0.84 8.93
N ALA A 240 -24.94 0.90 10.10
CA ALA A 240 -25.64 0.95 11.37
C ALA A 240 -26.53 2.20 11.49
N LEU A 241 -26.07 3.36 11.00
CA LEU A 241 -26.81 4.62 11.04
C LEU A 241 -28.05 4.59 10.12
N PHE A 242 -27.94 4.04 8.91
CA PHE A 242 -29.08 3.91 8.00
C PHE A 242 -30.11 2.89 8.46
N SER A 243 -29.68 1.85 9.17
CA SER A 243 -30.60 0.86 9.76
C SER A 243 -31.35 1.38 11.00
N GLN A 244 -31.08 2.61 11.47
CA GLN A 244 -31.89 3.23 12.52
C GLN A 244 -33.27 3.64 12.00
N LYS A 245 -34.31 3.11 12.66
CA LYS A 245 -35.71 3.42 12.36
C LYS A 245 -35.95 4.93 12.51
N CYS A 246 -36.83 5.46 11.67
CA CYS A 246 -37.30 6.83 11.78
C CYS A 246 -37.90 7.07 13.17
N PRO A 247 -37.62 8.20 13.83
CA PRO A 247 -38.21 8.52 15.13
C PRO A 247 -39.74 8.51 15.05
N ALA A 248 -40.38 7.76 15.94
CA ALA A 248 -41.83 7.80 16.08
C ALA A 248 -42.25 9.16 16.65
N ARG A 249 -43.44 9.64 16.25
CA ARG A 249 -44.01 10.88 16.78
C ARG A 249 -44.31 10.70 18.28
N PRO A 250 -43.72 11.49 19.20
CA PRO A 250 -44.04 11.42 20.62
C PRO A 250 -45.51 11.80 20.87
N ALA A 251 -46.14 11.16 21.87
CA ALA A 251 -47.51 11.50 22.28
C ALA A 251 -47.58 12.97 22.73
N GLY A 252 -48.59 13.70 22.25
CA GLY A 252 -48.77 15.14 22.53
C GLY A 252 -47.91 16.10 21.68
N CYS A 253 -47.04 15.59 20.81
CA CYS A 253 -46.17 16.42 19.98
C CYS A 253 -46.96 17.00 18.79
N ASN A 254 -46.89 18.32 18.56
CA ASN A 254 -47.59 18.94 17.42
C ASN A 254 -46.89 18.60 16.08
N PRO A 255 -47.54 18.78 14.91
CA PRO A 255 -46.92 18.46 13.62
C PRO A 255 -45.61 19.22 13.35
N ALA A 256 -45.46 20.45 13.85
CA ALA A 256 -44.25 21.26 13.64
C ALA A 256 -43.04 20.73 14.45
N GLN A 257 -43.25 20.35 15.70
CA GLN A 257 -42.26 19.73 16.57
C GLN A 257 -41.85 18.36 16.02
N TYR A 258 -42.80 17.58 15.49
CA TYR A 258 -42.46 16.31 14.81
C TYR A 258 -41.61 16.55 13.57
N ARG A 259 -41.92 17.54 12.72
CA ARG A 259 -41.09 17.91 11.58
C ARG A 259 -39.67 18.29 11.98
N LYS A 260 -39.48 18.96 13.13
CA LYS A 260 -38.15 19.27 13.67
C LYS A 260 -37.36 18.01 14.03
N ILE A 261 -37.98 17.05 14.72
CA ILE A 261 -37.35 15.77 15.08
C ILE A 261 -36.93 14.98 13.83
N VAL A 262 -37.80 14.93 12.82
CA VAL A 262 -37.50 14.26 11.54
C VAL A 262 -36.37 14.99 10.81
N ALA A 263 -36.36 16.33 10.80
CA ALA A 263 -35.28 17.11 10.21
C ALA A 263 -33.92 16.83 10.88
N ASP A 264 -33.90 16.69 12.21
CA ASP A 264 -32.69 16.32 12.96
C ASP A 264 -32.20 14.90 12.61
N ASP A 265 -33.10 13.92 12.45
CA ASP A 265 -32.75 12.56 11.99
C ASP A 265 -32.19 12.56 10.56
N ILE A 266 -32.82 13.31 9.65
CA ILE A 266 -32.33 13.49 8.28
C ILE A 266 -30.94 14.12 8.29
N HIS A 267 -30.72 15.16 9.13
CA HIS A 267 -29.42 15.81 9.26
C HIS A 267 -28.35 14.83 9.75
N LYS A 268 -28.65 13.99 10.75
CA LYS A 268 -27.75 12.93 11.21
C LYS A 268 -27.38 11.95 10.08
N LYS A 269 -28.36 11.52 9.28
CA LYS A 269 -28.15 10.60 8.15
C LYS A 269 -27.33 11.21 7.02
N ARG A 270 -27.26 12.55 6.89
CA ARG A 270 -26.36 13.20 5.91
C ARG A 270 -24.89 12.91 6.20
N TRP A 271 -24.50 12.81 7.47
CA TRP A 271 -23.15 12.38 7.85
C TRP A 271 -22.85 10.98 7.35
N GLY A 272 -23.79 10.04 7.50
CA GLY A 272 -23.67 8.69 6.93
C GLY A 272 -23.50 8.69 5.41
N LYS A 273 -24.27 9.51 4.69
CA LYS A 273 -24.14 9.64 3.22
C LYS A 273 -22.77 10.18 2.82
N ALA A 274 -22.29 11.22 3.51
CA ALA A 274 -20.96 11.78 3.28
C ALA A 274 -19.84 10.75 3.58
N SER A 275 -19.96 9.98 4.66
CA SER A 275 -19.04 8.89 4.99
C SER A 275 -19.00 7.82 3.90
N VAL A 276 -20.15 7.44 3.34
CA VAL A 276 -20.22 6.47 2.22
C VAL A 276 -19.54 7.04 0.98
N GLY A 277 -19.78 8.31 0.64
CA GLY A 277 -19.09 8.99 -0.46
C GLY A 277 -17.57 8.98 -0.29
N ALA A 278 -17.09 9.31 0.91
CA ALA A 278 -15.67 9.25 1.24
C ALA A 278 -15.10 7.83 1.13
N LEU A 279 -15.82 6.81 1.62
CA LEU A 279 -15.42 5.40 1.49
C LEU A 279 -15.32 4.95 0.04
N ILE A 280 -16.27 5.33 -0.82
CA ILE A 280 -16.22 5.01 -2.26
C ILE A 280 -14.97 5.62 -2.89
N VAL A 281 -14.68 6.89 -2.59
CA VAL A 281 -13.47 7.56 -3.09
C VAL A 281 -12.21 6.82 -2.63
N MET A 282 -12.11 6.47 -1.34
CA MET A 282 -10.95 5.73 -0.81
C MET A 282 -10.81 4.34 -1.46
N ILE A 283 -11.91 3.60 -1.65
CA ILE A 283 -11.89 2.30 -2.32
C ILE A 283 -11.41 2.43 -3.77
N ILE A 284 -11.88 3.44 -4.52
CA ILE A 284 -11.46 3.67 -5.90
C ILE A 284 -9.97 4.02 -5.97
N LEU A 285 -9.48 4.86 -5.04
CA LEU A 285 -8.07 5.22 -4.95
C LEU A 285 -7.20 4.01 -4.59
N SER A 286 -7.58 3.21 -3.60
CA SER A 286 -6.84 2.00 -3.19
C SER A 286 -6.90 0.86 -4.22
N SER A 287 -7.94 0.81 -5.07
CA SER A 287 -8.06 -0.22 -6.12
C SER A 287 -7.50 0.27 -7.45
N VAL A 288 -8.29 1.05 -8.20
CA VAL A 288 -7.95 1.56 -9.53
C VAL A 288 -6.74 2.50 -9.46
N GLY A 289 -6.68 3.36 -8.44
CA GLY A 289 -5.53 4.24 -8.25
C GLY A 289 -4.24 3.47 -7.98
N SER A 290 -4.28 2.43 -7.15
CA SER A 290 -3.12 1.58 -6.87
C SER A 290 -2.67 0.80 -8.09
N ALA A 291 -3.62 0.25 -8.85
CA ALA A 291 -3.32 -0.45 -10.11
C ALA A 291 -2.64 0.48 -11.14
N TYR A 292 -3.06 1.74 -11.21
CA TYR A 292 -2.43 2.73 -12.08
C TYR A 292 -1.05 3.18 -11.56
N ALA A 293 -0.93 3.42 -10.25
CA ALA A 293 0.30 3.86 -9.58
C ALA A 293 1.41 2.81 -9.67
N ASN A 294 1.05 1.53 -9.62
CA ASN A 294 1.95 0.39 -9.66
C ASN A 294 1.96 -0.29 -11.03
N LYS A 295 1.49 0.39 -12.09
CA LYS A 295 1.52 -0.15 -13.44
C LYS A 295 2.97 -0.41 -13.85
N LYS A 296 3.36 -1.68 -13.88
CA LYS A 296 4.68 -2.12 -14.36
C LYS A 296 4.81 -1.78 -15.84
N GLU A 297 5.96 -1.25 -16.22
CA GLU A 297 6.26 -0.96 -17.63
C GLU A 297 6.20 -2.26 -18.43
N GLU A 298 5.36 -2.25 -19.47
CA GLU A 298 5.21 -3.39 -20.35
C GLU A 298 6.41 -3.47 -21.31
N LEU A 299 6.76 -4.70 -21.68
CA LEU A 299 7.80 -4.93 -22.66
C LEU A 299 7.29 -4.41 -24.02
N VAL A 300 8.08 -3.54 -24.66
CA VAL A 300 7.84 -3.15 -26.06
C VAL A 300 7.65 -4.43 -26.90
N PRO A 301 6.53 -4.58 -27.65
CA PRO A 301 6.28 -5.77 -28.44
C PRO A 301 7.44 -6.07 -29.39
N ALA A 302 7.82 -7.35 -29.48
CA ALA A 302 8.89 -7.76 -30.36
C ALA A 302 8.48 -7.69 -31.83
N VAL A 303 9.28 -7.03 -32.66
CA VAL A 303 9.09 -7.03 -34.11
C VAL A 303 9.50 -8.40 -34.66
N SER A 304 8.58 -9.06 -35.34
CA SER A 304 8.86 -10.39 -35.91
C SER A 304 9.84 -10.29 -37.07
N VAL A 305 10.88 -11.13 -37.05
CA VAL A 305 11.90 -11.20 -38.09
C VAL A 305 12.05 -12.63 -38.60
N THR A 306 12.37 -12.74 -39.89
CA THR A 306 12.56 -14.03 -40.58
C THR A 306 13.98 -14.10 -41.11
N ALA A 307 14.58 -15.29 -41.06
CA ALA A 307 15.85 -15.53 -41.72
C ALA A 307 15.66 -15.60 -43.24
N LYS A 308 16.52 -14.91 -43.99
CA LYS A 308 16.69 -15.04 -45.44
C LYS A 308 18.14 -15.41 -45.71
N ASP A 309 18.39 -16.38 -46.57
CA ASP A 309 19.75 -16.86 -46.89
C ASP A 309 20.58 -17.20 -45.64
N GLN A 310 19.94 -17.87 -44.66
CA GLN A 310 20.54 -18.25 -43.38
C GLN A 310 20.95 -17.08 -42.46
N MET A 311 20.52 -15.85 -42.77
CA MET A 311 20.83 -14.66 -42.00
C MET A 311 19.56 -13.93 -41.57
N VAL A 312 19.54 -13.42 -40.34
CA VAL A 312 18.58 -12.41 -39.88
C VAL A 312 19.23 -11.05 -40.03
N SER A 313 18.65 -10.20 -40.88
CA SER A 313 19.18 -8.87 -41.17
C SER A 313 18.23 -7.80 -40.65
N ILE A 314 18.76 -6.87 -39.86
CA ILE A 314 18.04 -5.71 -39.31
C ILE A 314 18.64 -4.45 -39.94
N ASP A 315 17.79 -3.63 -40.53
CA ASP A 315 18.18 -2.31 -41.04
C ASP A 315 18.56 -1.40 -39.88
N ILE A 316 19.75 -0.81 -39.95
CA ILE A 316 20.28 0.11 -38.95
C ILE A 316 19.35 1.31 -38.74
N ASN A 317 18.68 1.80 -39.79
CA ASN A 317 17.76 2.94 -39.69
C ASN A 317 16.60 2.68 -38.72
N LYS A 318 16.28 1.41 -38.43
CA LYS A 318 15.23 1.05 -37.46
C LYS A 318 15.70 1.07 -36.01
N VAL A 319 17.01 1.14 -35.77
CA VAL A 319 17.61 0.95 -34.43
C VAL A 319 18.63 2.03 -34.06
N ASN A 320 18.71 3.11 -34.84
CA ASN A 320 19.70 4.18 -34.69
C ASN A 320 19.22 5.36 -33.83
N ASP A 321 18.06 5.25 -33.20
CA ASP A 321 17.43 6.29 -32.37
C ASP A 321 17.94 6.28 -30.91
N GLY A 322 18.81 5.34 -30.54
CA GLY A 322 19.34 5.22 -29.16
C GLY A 322 18.47 4.43 -28.20
N HIS A 323 17.30 3.95 -28.66
CA HIS A 323 16.31 3.25 -27.85
C HIS A 323 16.50 1.72 -27.87
N LEU A 324 15.81 1.04 -26.96
CA LEU A 324 15.73 -0.42 -26.96
C LEU A 324 14.79 -0.91 -28.06
N HIS A 325 15.34 -1.66 -29.01
CA HIS A 325 14.56 -2.34 -30.04
C HIS A 325 14.51 -3.83 -29.78
N ARG A 326 13.31 -4.39 -29.76
CA ARG A 326 13.10 -5.82 -29.54
C ARG A 326 12.67 -6.50 -30.83
N PHE A 327 13.31 -7.63 -31.12
CA PHE A 327 12.99 -8.50 -32.25
C PHE A 327 12.68 -9.92 -31.78
N ALA A 328 11.84 -10.63 -32.54
CA ALA A 328 11.52 -12.02 -32.30
C ALA A 328 11.73 -12.85 -33.56
N TYR A 329 12.61 -13.84 -33.46
CA TYR A 329 12.83 -14.83 -34.49
C TYR A 329 12.16 -16.14 -34.07
N ARG A 330 11.42 -16.78 -34.99
CA ARG A 330 10.79 -18.08 -34.75
C ARG A 330 11.67 -19.17 -35.35
N THR A 331 12.18 -20.05 -34.50
CA THR A 331 13.00 -21.20 -34.92
C THR A 331 12.16 -22.22 -35.69
N LYS A 332 12.81 -23.09 -36.48
CA LYS A 332 12.12 -24.21 -37.18
C LYS A 332 11.36 -25.14 -36.22
N LYS A 333 11.80 -25.23 -34.95
CA LYS A 333 11.16 -26.04 -33.90
C LYS A 333 10.00 -25.32 -33.20
N GLY A 334 9.63 -24.11 -33.66
CA GLY A 334 8.50 -23.35 -33.15
C GLY A 334 8.80 -22.43 -31.96
N THR A 335 9.97 -22.57 -31.30
CA THR A 335 10.40 -21.70 -30.19
C THR A 335 10.64 -20.27 -30.69
N GLN A 336 10.09 -19.28 -29.98
CA GLN A 336 10.32 -17.86 -30.24
C GLN A 336 11.55 -17.39 -29.46
N VAL A 337 12.59 -17.00 -30.18
CA VAL A 337 13.83 -16.44 -29.63
C VAL A 337 13.75 -14.93 -29.76
N ARG A 338 13.75 -14.25 -28.61
CA ARG A 338 13.71 -12.78 -28.55
C ARG A 338 15.10 -12.24 -28.33
N PHE A 339 15.42 -11.13 -28.98
CA PHE A 339 16.68 -10.43 -28.80
C PHE A 339 16.47 -8.93 -28.90
N ILE A 340 17.37 -8.18 -28.28
CA ILE A 340 17.35 -6.72 -28.25
C ILE A 340 18.55 -6.15 -28.98
N VAL A 341 18.35 -4.99 -29.58
CA VAL A 341 19.38 -4.16 -30.20
C VAL A 341 19.32 -2.78 -29.57
N VAL A 342 20.46 -2.27 -29.16
CA VAL A 342 20.60 -0.92 -28.58
C VAL A 342 21.80 -0.24 -29.22
N LEU A 343 21.65 1.02 -29.62
CA LEU A 343 22.78 1.86 -30.02
C LEU A 343 23.51 2.33 -28.75
N LYS A 344 24.80 1.98 -28.64
CA LYS A 344 25.65 2.34 -27.51
C LYS A 344 26.21 3.77 -27.63
N GLY A 345 26.40 4.23 -28.86
CA GLY A 345 26.96 5.53 -29.19
C GLY A 345 27.70 5.50 -30.52
N GLY A 346 27.66 6.61 -31.27
CA GLY A 346 28.25 6.70 -32.61
C GLY A 346 27.65 5.65 -33.55
N SER A 347 28.45 4.67 -33.95
CA SER A 347 28.02 3.52 -34.77
C SER A 347 28.20 2.17 -34.07
N ALA A 348 28.36 2.16 -32.74
CA ALA A 348 28.52 0.96 -31.95
C ALA A 348 27.17 0.43 -31.46
N TYR A 349 26.87 -0.84 -31.76
CA TYR A 349 25.64 -1.51 -31.35
C TYR A 349 25.89 -2.50 -30.21
N GLY A 350 24.85 -2.78 -29.44
CA GLY A 350 24.78 -3.91 -28.51
C GLY A 350 23.67 -4.83 -28.94
N VAL A 351 23.99 -6.09 -29.20
CA VAL A 351 23.02 -7.13 -29.54
C VAL A 351 23.12 -8.25 -28.52
N GLY A 352 21.99 -8.58 -27.91
CA GLY A 352 21.89 -9.66 -26.93
C GLY A 352 20.50 -10.26 -26.90
N LEU A 353 20.37 -11.49 -26.39
CA LEU A 353 19.10 -12.13 -26.17
C LEU A 353 18.28 -11.33 -25.15
N ASP A 354 16.96 -11.36 -25.30
CA ASP A 354 16.02 -10.74 -24.35
C ASP A 354 15.84 -11.63 -23.10
N CYS A 355 16.97 -12.05 -22.53
CA CYS A 355 17.13 -12.89 -21.34
C CYS A 355 18.54 -12.72 -20.74
N CYS A 356 18.69 -13.07 -19.46
CA CYS A 356 20.00 -13.19 -18.80
C CYS A 356 20.19 -14.54 -18.13
N GLU A 357 21.41 -14.79 -17.68
CA GLU A 357 21.81 -16.02 -17.00
C GLU A 357 21.15 -16.17 -15.61
N ILE A 358 20.78 -15.05 -14.98
CA ILE A 358 20.25 -15.04 -13.60
C ILE A 358 18.71 -15.10 -13.57
N CYS A 359 18.05 -14.28 -14.39
CA CYS A 359 16.58 -14.11 -14.37
C CYS A 359 15.86 -14.88 -15.49
N GLY A 360 16.60 -15.44 -16.45
CA GLY A 360 16.02 -16.15 -17.59
C GLY A 360 15.27 -15.21 -18.55
N PRO A 361 14.28 -15.71 -19.31
CA PRO A 361 13.65 -15.01 -20.43
C PRO A 361 12.55 -14.02 -20.00
N THR A 362 12.81 -13.22 -18.96
CA THR A 362 11.87 -12.19 -18.47
C THR A 362 11.90 -10.91 -19.30
N GLY A 363 13.01 -10.63 -19.97
CA GLY A 363 13.22 -9.50 -20.87
C GLY A 363 13.66 -8.19 -20.20
N TYR A 364 13.90 -7.18 -21.05
CA TYR A 364 14.40 -5.85 -20.67
C TYR A 364 13.45 -4.71 -21.04
N ILE A 365 13.43 -3.66 -20.25
CA ILE A 365 12.67 -2.43 -20.51
C ILE A 365 13.63 -1.25 -20.63
N GLU A 366 13.20 -0.20 -21.32
CA GLU A 366 13.91 1.07 -21.30
C GLU A 366 13.19 2.01 -20.34
N ARG A 367 13.88 2.42 -19.26
CA ARG A 367 13.40 3.37 -18.26
C ARG A 367 14.39 4.53 -18.19
N GLU A 368 13.91 5.75 -18.42
CA GLU A 368 14.76 6.96 -18.39
C GLU A 368 16.01 6.88 -19.29
N GLY A 369 15.89 6.22 -20.45
CA GLY A 369 17.00 6.03 -21.37
C GLY A 369 18.06 5.04 -20.87
N GLN A 370 17.78 4.27 -19.82
CA GLN A 370 18.60 3.15 -19.35
C GLN A 370 17.90 1.83 -19.64
N ILE A 371 18.70 0.76 -19.76
CA ILE A 371 18.17 -0.58 -20.02
C ILE A 371 18.08 -1.31 -18.69
N VAL A 372 16.89 -1.81 -18.33
CA VAL A 372 16.63 -2.40 -17.01
C VAL A 372 16.09 -3.81 -17.18
N CYS A 373 16.59 -4.76 -16.39
CA CYS A 373 16.03 -6.11 -16.37
C CYS A 373 14.64 -6.08 -15.75
N LYS A 374 13.64 -6.66 -16.44
CA LYS A 374 12.24 -6.64 -15.97
C LYS A 374 12.03 -7.36 -14.64
N LEU A 375 12.86 -8.36 -14.33
CA LEU A 375 12.71 -9.16 -13.10
C LEU A 375 13.51 -8.58 -11.92
N CYS A 376 14.82 -8.39 -12.10
CA CYS A 376 15.73 -7.96 -11.02
C CYS A 376 15.74 -6.43 -10.80
N ASP A 377 15.12 -5.65 -11.69
CA ASP A 377 15.12 -4.16 -11.73
C ASP A 377 16.54 -3.53 -11.70
N VAL A 378 17.57 -4.34 -11.97
CA VAL A 378 18.96 -3.86 -12.07
C VAL A 378 19.11 -3.08 -13.37
N VAL A 379 19.69 -1.88 -13.26
CA VAL A 379 20.02 -1.01 -14.39
C VAL A 379 21.32 -1.50 -15.05
N MET A 380 21.25 -1.75 -16.36
CA MET A 380 22.38 -2.16 -17.18
C MET A 380 23.12 -0.95 -17.72
N ASN A 381 24.44 -1.02 -17.71
CA ASN A 381 25.25 -0.05 -18.44
C ASN A 381 25.07 -0.30 -19.95
N LYS A 382 24.55 0.69 -20.69
CA LYS A 382 24.34 0.58 -22.15
C LYS A 382 25.60 0.13 -22.90
N GLN A 383 26.80 0.54 -22.46
CA GLN A 383 28.06 0.18 -23.11
C GLN A 383 28.40 -1.32 -23.01
N THR A 384 27.95 -1.98 -21.94
CA THR A 384 28.26 -3.40 -21.69
C THR A 384 27.31 -4.35 -22.43
N ILE A 385 26.24 -3.87 -23.04
CA ILE A 385 25.27 -4.73 -23.75
C ILE A 385 25.96 -5.46 -24.91
N GLY A 386 25.90 -6.79 -24.94
CA GLY A 386 26.69 -7.60 -25.88
C GLY A 386 28.03 -8.11 -25.31
N LEU A 387 28.29 -7.88 -24.02
CA LEU A 387 29.28 -8.60 -23.22
C LEU A 387 28.56 -9.59 -22.28
N PRO A 388 29.15 -10.74 -21.93
CA PRO A 388 28.54 -11.69 -21.00
C PRO A 388 28.58 -11.19 -19.54
N GLY A 389 27.69 -11.72 -18.70
CA GLY A 389 27.77 -11.62 -17.23
C GLY A 389 26.52 -11.11 -16.50
N GLY A 390 26.13 -11.79 -15.42
CA GLY A 390 25.11 -11.31 -14.47
C GLY A 390 23.71 -11.09 -15.07
N CYS A 391 23.05 -9.98 -14.71
CA CYS A 391 21.76 -9.58 -15.31
C CYS A 391 21.93 -8.97 -16.73
N ASN A 392 23.13 -8.89 -17.31
CA ASN A 392 23.35 -8.34 -18.66
C ASN A 392 22.76 -9.27 -19.74
N PRO A 393 22.23 -8.74 -20.87
CA PRO A 393 21.66 -9.57 -21.94
C PRO A 393 22.69 -10.56 -22.47
N ILE A 394 22.32 -11.84 -22.60
CA ILE A 394 23.23 -12.87 -23.12
C ILE A 394 23.67 -12.46 -24.54
N PRO A 395 24.98 -12.30 -24.80
CA PRO A 395 25.44 -11.75 -26.07
C PRO A 395 25.12 -12.67 -27.24
N VAL A 396 24.73 -12.07 -28.37
CA VAL A 396 24.55 -12.77 -29.64
C VAL A 396 25.66 -12.33 -30.57
N LYS A 397 26.28 -13.26 -31.31
CA LYS A 397 27.27 -12.86 -32.33
C LYS A 397 26.57 -12.17 -33.50
N TYR A 398 27.09 -11.03 -33.91
CA TYR A 398 26.55 -10.25 -35.02
C TYR A 398 27.68 -9.55 -35.79
N GLY A 399 27.40 -9.23 -37.05
CA GLY A 399 28.20 -8.34 -37.88
C GLY A 399 27.44 -7.07 -38.22
N VAL A 400 28.17 -5.97 -38.45
CA VAL A 400 27.61 -4.70 -38.93
C VAL A 400 28.23 -4.40 -40.29
N GLY A 401 27.40 -4.21 -41.31
CA GLY A 401 27.88 -3.91 -42.67
C GLY A 401 26.73 -3.65 -43.64
N ASN A 402 26.99 -2.84 -44.68
CA ASN A 402 26.02 -2.48 -45.72
C ASN A 402 24.69 -1.93 -45.16
N GLY A 403 24.76 -1.10 -44.11
CA GLY A 403 23.58 -0.52 -43.45
C GLY A 403 22.74 -1.50 -42.62
N GLN A 404 23.26 -2.70 -42.34
CA GLN A 404 22.52 -3.76 -41.64
C GLN A 404 23.32 -4.37 -40.48
N ILE A 405 22.59 -4.76 -39.43
CA ILE A 405 23.05 -5.69 -38.40
C ILE A 405 22.64 -7.08 -38.85
N ARG A 406 23.61 -7.99 -38.95
CA ARG A 406 23.42 -9.35 -39.47
C ARG A 406 23.75 -10.38 -38.41
N ILE A 407 22.84 -11.30 -38.18
CA ILE A 407 22.96 -12.39 -37.21
C ILE A 407 22.77 -13.71 -37.95
N GLU A 408 23.68 -14.66 -37.74
CA GLU A 408 23.54 -16.00 -38.32
C GLU A 408 22.33 -16.72 -37.74
N GLN A 409 21.51 -17.34 -38.59
CA GLN A 409 20.33 -18.10 -38.17
C GLN A 409 20.69 -19.19 -37.15
N LYS A 410 21.85 -19.84 -37.32
CA LYS A 410 22.35 -20.89 -36.41
C LYS A 410 22.55 -20.40 -34.99
N GLU A 411 23.02 -19.16 -34.80
CA GLU A 411 23.23 -18.56 -33.48
C GLU A 411 21.90 -18.38 -32.75
N LEU A 412 20.86 -17.90 -33.46
CA LEU A 412 19.51 -17.76 -32.90
C LEU A 412 18.83 -19.11 -32.66
N ASP A 413 19.01 -20.09 -33.55
CA ASP A 413 18.49 -21.44 -33.36
C ASP A 413 19.13 -22.12 -32.13
N ALA A 414 20.43 -21.90 -31.88
CA ALA A 414 21.13 -22.40 -30.70
C ALA A 414 20.68 -21.71 -29.40
N ALA A 415 20.36 -20.41 -29.47
CA ALA A 415 19.85 -19.62 -28.36
C ALA A 415 18.45 -20.06 -27.87
N ALA A 416 17.73 -20.88 -28.64
CA ALA A 416 16.42 -21.41 -28.26
C ALA A 416 16.41 -22.12 -26.89
N LYS A 417 17.55 -22.65 -26.44
CA LYS A 417 17.70 -23.29 -25.12
C LYS A 417 17.40 -22.34 -23.94
N TYR A 418 17.51 -21.03 -24.12
CA TYR A 418 17.25 -20.03 -23.08
C TYR A 418 15.78 -19.58 -22.99
N PHE A 419 14.95 -20.00 -23.96
CA PHE A 419 13.54 -19.59 -24.09
C PHE A 419 12.57 -20.79 -24.00
N ARG A 420 13.00 -21.86 -23.33
CA ARG A 420 12.21 -23.08 -23.11
C ARG A 420 11.63 -23.16 -21.72
#